data_AF-A0A831USN2-F1
#
_entry.id   AF-A0A831USN2-F1
#
_cell.length_a   1.000
_cell.length_b   1.000
_cell.length_c   1.000
_cell.angle_alpha   90.00
_cell.angle_beta   90.00
_cell.angle_gamma   90.00
#
_symmetry.space_group_name_H-M   'P 1'
#
loop_
_entity.id
_entity.type
_entity.pdbx_description
1 polymer ?
#
loop_
_entity_poly.entity_id
_entity_poly.type
_entity_poly.pdbx_seq_one_letter_code
_entity_poly.pdbx_strand_id
1 'polypeptide(L)'
;MRQFGVFLTPLTRSLVSGFGFWLIHPLWLAWVWSLQGYFPTGRDFVRWYALGAFNAAPVLSAALVGLLWGVGLVFWGSKRPARVLRWAGALTMCLAVPPIAYGLLLWYAGVLPFADVPVALPTLGRAYLYLGGTCFGVGWLMGAPLKTPSLVRRV
;
A
#
# COMPACT_ATOMS: atom_id res chain seq x y z
N MET A 1 -9.83 13.59 24.67
CA MET A 1 -9.64 13.98 23.24
C MET A 1 -8.31 13.51 22.63
N ARG A 2 -7.16 13.60 23.32
CA ARG A 2 -5.85 13.13 22.80
C ARG A 2 -5.82 11.64 22.41
N GLN A 3 -6.45 10.78 23.22
CA GLN A 3 -6.53 9.33 22.98
C GLN A 3 -7.33 8.96 21.71
N PHE A 4 -8.36 9.72 21.35
CA PHE A 4 -9.13 9.50 20.12
C PHE A 4 -8.28 9.72 18.86
N GLY A 5 -7.41 10.75 18.86
CA GLY A 5 -6.48 11.01 17.75
C GLY A 5 -5.39 9.95 17.60
N VAL A 6 -4.98 9.31 18.70
CA VAL A 6 -4.00 8.21 18.72
C VAL A 6 -4.55 6.96 18.02
N PHE A 7 -5.84 6.67 18.15
CA PHE A 7 -6.47 5.52 17.49
C PHE A 7 -6.94 5.81 16.06
N LEU A 8 -7.49 7.02 15.83
CA LEU A 8 -8.05 7.38 14.53
C LEU A 8 -6.97 7.50 13.45
N THR A 9 -5.76 7.93 13.81
CA THR A 9 -4.66 8.11 12.85
C THR A 9 -4.20 6.79 12.23
N PRO A 10 -3.82 5.74 13.00
CA PRO A 10 -3.51 4.41 12.47
C PRO A 10 -4.63 3.81 11.64
N LEU A 11 -5.88 3.88 12.13
CA LEU A 11 -7.03 3.34 11.42
C LEU A 11 -7.25 4.04 10.07
N THR A 12 -7.21 5.37 10.06
CA THR A 12 -7.36 6.16 8.83
C THR A 12 -6.26 5.81 7.83
N ARG A 13 -5.02 5.65 8.29
CA ARG A 13 -3.90 5.28 7.41
C ARG A 13 -4.05 3.88 6.82
N SER A 14 -4.52 2.92 7.61
CA SER A 14 -4.82 1.56 7.15
C SER A 14 -5.94 1.54 6.09
N LEU A 15 -7.04 2.26 6.33
CA LEU A 15 -8.15 2.32 5.38
C LEU A 15 -7.75 3.04 4.08
N VAL A 16 -7.08 4.18 4.19
CA VAL A 16 -6.59 4.95 3.04
C VAL A 16 -5.60 4.14 2.22
N SER A 17 -4.72 3.36 2.87
CA SER A 17 -3.73 2.57 2.15
C SER A 17 -4.36 1.39 1.42
N GLY A 18 -5.21 0.61 2.09
CA GLY A 18 -5.90 -0.52 1.47
C GLY A 18 -6.80 -0.08 0.32
N PHE A 19 -7.68 0.90 0.57
CA PHE A 19 -8.59 1.41 -0.46
C PHE A 19 -7.85 2.16 -1.57
N GLY A 20 -6.87 2.98 -1.23
CA GLY A 20 -6.04 3.69 -2.20
C GLY A 20 -5.27 2.71 -3.09
N PHE A 21 -4.76 1.62 -2.53
CA PHE A 21 -4.12 0.56 -3.30
C PHE A 21 -5.11 -0.08 -4.27
N TRP A 22 -6.27 -0.53 -3.79
CA TRP A 22 -7.31 -1.13 -4.62
C TRP A 22 -7.74 -0.22 -5.79
N LEU A 23 -7.84 1.09 -5.54
CA LEU A 23 -8.27 2.07 -6.54
C LEU A 23 -7.19 2.34 -7.60
N ILE A 24 -5.94 2.51 -7.17
CA ILE A 24 -4.82 2.93 -8.03
C ILE A 24 -4.18 1.74 -8.76
N HIS A 25 -4.15 0.56 -8.16
CA HIS A 25 -3.37 -0.57 -8.67
C HIS A 25 -3.80 -1.04 -10.06
N PRO A 26 -5.10 -1.24 -10.36
CA PRO A 26 -5.52 -1.65 -11.70
C PRO A 26 -5.20 -0.61 -12.78
N LEU A 27 -5.22 0.68 -12.43
CA LEU A 27 -4.82 1.76 -13.35
C LEU A 27 -3.31 1.72 -13.62
N TRP A 28 -2.51 1.48 -12.59
CA TRP A 28 -1.07 1.28 -12.74
C TRP A 28 -0.74 0.05 -13.58
N LEU A 29 -1.42 -1.08 -13.35
CA LEU A 29 -1.29 -2.28 -14.18
C LEU A 29 -1.63 -1.97 -15.64
N ALA A 30 -2.70 -1.22 -15.89
CA ALA A 30 -3.09 -0.83 -17.24
C ALA A 30 -1.96 -0.11 -17.97
N TRP A 31 -1.32 0.83 -17.28
CA TRP A 31 -0.18 1.58 -17.80
C TRP A 31 1.02 0.66 -18.07
N VAL A 32 1.42 -0.15 -17.09
CA VAL A 32 2.57 -1.07 -17.19
C VAL A 32 2.41 -2.07 -18.33
N TRP A 33 1.21 -2.62 -18.52
CA TRP A 33 0.92 -3.55 -19.60
C TRP A 33 0.88 -2.86 -20.97
N SER A 34 0.34 -1.64 -21.04
CA SER A 34 0.32 -0.86 -22.28
C SER A 34 1.73 -0.57 -22.79
N LEU A 35 2.68 -0.30 -21.89
CA LEU A 35 4.10 -0.13 -22.24
C LEU A 35 4.74 -1.41 -22.78
N GLN A 36 4.16 -2.58 -22.50
CA GLN A 36 4.61 -3.88 -23.00
C GLN A 36 3.84 -4.32 -24.27
N GLY A 37 3.02 -3.45 -24.84
CA GLY A 37 2.24 -3.72 -26.05
C GLY A 37 0.89 -4.41 -25.81
N TYR A 38 0.48 -4.61 -24.55
CA TYR A 38 -0.84 -5.11 -24.20
C TYR A 38 -1.76 -3.97 -23.79
N PHE A 39 -2.73 -3.63 -24.64
CA PHE A 39 -3.72 -2.58 -24.37
C PHE A 39 -4.93 -3.18 -23.63
N PRO A 40 -5.14 -2.86 -22.34
CA PRO A 40 -6.19 -3.48 -21.54
C PRO A 40 -7.59 -3.09 -22.01
N THR A 41 -8.53 -4.03 -21.89
CA THR A 41 -9.94 -3.82 -22.22
C THR A 41 -10.79 -3.62 -20.95
N GLY A 42 -12.06 -3.23 -21.12
CA GLY A 42 -13.00 -3.12 -20.00
C GLY A 42 -13.14 -4.43 -19.20
N ARG A 43 -13.01 -5.59 -19.87
CA ARG A 43 -13.06 -6.91 -19.21
C ARG A 43 -11.88 -7.13 -18.26
N ASP A 44 -10.72 -6.59 -18.61
CA ASP A 44 -9.51 -6.71 -17.80
C ASP A 44 -9.63 -5.86 -16.53
N PHE A 45 -10.16 -4.64 -16.63
CA PHE A 45 -10.48 -3.83 -15.45
C PHE A 45 -11.47 -4.51 -14.52
N VAL A 46 -12.56 -5.11 -15.04
CA VAL A 46 -13.51 -5.87 -14.20
C VAL A 46 -12.79 -6.98 -13.42
N ARG A 47 -11.87 -7.70 -14.06
CA ARG A 47 -11.08 -8.77 -13.42
C ARG A 47 -10.07 -8.23 -12.41
N TRP A 48 -9.42 -7.11 -12.72
CA TRP A 48 -8.41 -6.52 -11.84
C TRP A 48 -9.03 -5.85 -10.60
N TYR A 49 -10.23 -5.29 -10.72
CA TYR A 49 -10.98 -4.75 -9.58
C TYR A 49 -11.73 -5.82 -8.78
N ALA A 50 -12.00 -6.99 -9.37
CA ALA A 50 -12.62 -8.09 -8.66
C ALA A 50 -11.81 -8.49 -7.42
N LEU A 51 -12.53 -8.88 -6.36
CA LEU A 51 -11.94 -9.38 -5.13
C LEU A 51 -11.47 -10.82 -5.33
N GLY A 52 -10.22 -10.97 -5.78
CA GLY A 52 -9.50 -12.24 -5.85
C GLY A 52 -8.17 -12.16 -5.12
N ALA A 53 -7.52 -13.31 -4.86
CA ALA A 53 -6.27 -13.38 -4.09
C ALA A 53 -5.18 -12.43 -4.61
N PHE A 54 -5.09 -12.25 -5.94
CA PHE A 54 -4.12 -11.36 -6.58
C PHE A 54 -4.31 -9.87 -6.24
N ASN A 55 -5.55 -9.43 -5.98
CA ASN A 55 -5.86 -8.06 -5.57
C ASN A 55 -5.95 -7.94 -4.03
N ALA A 56 -6.53 -8.94 -3.36
CA ALA A 56 -6.69 -8.96 -1.92
C ALA A 56 -5.35 -8.99 -1.17
N ALA A 57 -4.38 -9.78 -1.63
CA ALA A 57 -3.06 -9.86 -0.98
C ALA A 57 -2.35 -8.50 -0.90
N PRO A 58 -2.14 -7.75 -2.00
CA PRO A 58 -1.49 -6.46 -1.91
C PRO A 58 -2.33 -5.38 -1.20
N VAL A 59 -3.68 -5.45 -1.27
CA VAL A 59 -4.57 -4.55 -0.50
C VAL A 59 -4.43 -4.78 1.00
N LEU A 60 -4.44 -6.03 1.46
CA LEU A 60 -4.27 -6.39 2.87
C LEU A 60 -2.88 -6.01 3.36
N SER A 61 -1.84 -6.24 2.55
CA SER A 61 -0.48 -5.78 2.84
C SER A 61 -0.40 -4.27 2.99
N ALA A 62 -1.01 -3.51 2.07
CA ALA A 62 -1.05 -2.06 2.14
C ALA A 62 -1.79 -1.57 3.40
N ALA A 63 -2.93 -2.20 3.74
CA ALA A 63 -3.67 -1.89 4.97
C ALA A 63 -2.81 -2.13 6.23
N LEU A 64 -2.15 -3.28 6.31
CA LEU A 64 -1.25 -3.63 7.41
C LEU A 64 -0.09 -2.64 7.54
N VAL A 65 0.64 -2.39 6.45
CA VAL A 65 1.75 -1.43 6.44
C VAL A 65 1.25 -0.04 6.80
N GLY A 66 0.03 0.30 6.38
CA GLY A 66 -0.58 1.59 6.66
C GLY A 66 -0.93 1.79 8.12
N LEU A 67 -1.42 0.74 8.77
CA LEU A 67 -1.63 0.70 10.22
C LEU A 67 -0.31 0.97 10.95
N LEU A 68 0.74 0.21 10.62
CA LEU A 68 2.05 0.32 11.26
C LEU A 68 2.67 1.71 11.04
N TRP A 69 2.56 2.24 9.83
CA TRP A 69 2.99 3.60 9.50
C TRP A 69 2.24 4.65 10.33
N GLY A 70 0.92 4.51 10.45
CA GLY A 70 0.10 5.41 11.25
C GLY A 70 0.47 5.38 12.74
N VAL A 71 0.83 4.22 13.29
CA VAL A 71 1.41 4.10 14.65
C VAL A 71 2.73 4.88 14.74
N GLY A 72 3.65 4.67 13.78
CA GLY A 72 4.92 5.41 13.73
C GLY A 72 4.71 6.94 13.66
N LEU A 73 3.72 7.41 12.91
CA LEU A 73 3.38 8.82 12.82
C LEU A 73 2.89 9.42 14.15
N VAL A 74 2.16 8.65 14.97
CA VAL A 74 1.72 9.12 16.30
C VAL A 74 2.93 9.45 17.18
N PHE A 75 3.98 8.63 17.13
CA PHE A 75 5.17 8.82 17.97
C PHE A 75 6.19 9.81 17.37
N TRP A 76 6.34 9.83 16.05
CA TRP A 76 7.46 10.50 15.38
C TRP A 76 7.06 11.57 14.37
N GLY A 77 5.82 11.53 13.87
CA GLY A 77 5.37 12.35 12.74
C GLY A 77 5.30 13.85 13.04
N SER A 78 5.02 14.25 14.27
CA SER A 78 4.84 15.66 14.66
C SER A 78 6.11 16.52 14.55
N LYS A 79 7.29 15.90 14.53
CA LYS A 79 8.59 16.58 14.54
C LYS A 79 9.25 16.66 13.17
N ARG A 80 8.62 16.11 12.12
CA ARG A 80 9.24 15.95 10.79
C ARG A 80 8.54 16.82 9.75
N PRO A 81 9.28 17.38 8.78
CA PRO A 81 8.69 18.17 7.71
C PRO A 81 7.84 17.27 6.79
N ALA A 82 6.75 17.84 6.25
CA ALA A 82 5.78 17.12 5.43
C ALA A 82 6.43 16.40 4.22
N ARG A 83 7.46 16.99 3.62
CA ARG A 83 8.22 16.37 2.52
C ARG A 83 8.90 15.07 2.95
N VAL A 84 9.51 15.06 4.14
CA VAL A 84 10.19 13.86 4.67
C VAL A 84 9.17 12.77 4.97
N LEU A 85 8.01 13.11 5.54
CA LEU A 85 6.95 12.15 5.81
C LEU A 85 6.38 11.51 4.53
N ARG A 86 6.24 12.29 3.46
CA ARG A 86 5.81 11.80 2.13
C ARG A 86 6.79 10.80 1.53
N TRP A 87 8.08 11.14 1.50
CA TRP A 87 9.11 10.23 1.01
C TRP A 87 9.23 8.98 1.88
N ALA A 88 9.20 9.14 3.20
CA ALA A 88 9.26 8.02 4.11
C ALA A 88 8.06 7.08 3.93
N GLY A 89 6.83 7.61 3.83
CA GLY A 89 5.65 6.82 3.54
C GLY A 89 5.72 6.08 2.20
N ALA A 90 6.21 6.75 1.14
CA ALA A 90 6.42 6.13 -0.17
C ALA A 90 7.43 4.97 -0.10
N LEU A 91 8.58 5.19 0.55
CA LEU A 91 9.60 4.16 0.73
C LEU A 91 9.10 2.99 1.58
N THR A 92 8.41 3.27 2.69
CA THR A 92 7.82 2.25 3.55
C THR A 92 6.85 1.36 2.78
N MET A 93 5.96 1.94 1.98
CA MET A 93 5.04 1.17 1.14
C MET A 93 5.76 0.38 0.05
N CYS A 94 6.69 1.02 -0.68
CA CYS A 94 7.42 0.36 -1.76
C CYS A 94 8.22 -0.83 -1.27
N LEU A 95 8.85 -0.74 -0.10
CA LEU A 95 9.71 -1.79 0.44
C LEU A 95 8.94 -2.89 1.17
N ALA A 96 7.85 -2.55 1.86
CA ALA A 96 7.15 -3.52 2.71
C ALA A 96 6.00 -4.24 2.00
N VAL A 97 5.24 -3.56 1.13
CA VAL A 97 4.03 -4.16 0.52
C VAL A 97 4.36 -5.35 -0.40
N PRO A 98 5.34 -5.27 -1.33
CA PRO A 98 5.65 -6.39 -2.21
C PRO A 98 6.04 -7.69 -1.51
N PRO A 99 6.97 -7.72 -0.53
CA PRO A 99 7.32 -8.96 0.15
C PRO A 99 6.18 -9.52 1.01
N ILE A 100 5.38 -8.66 1.66
CA ILE A 100 4.22 -9.12 2.45
C ILE A 100 3.15 -9.71 1.52
N ALA A 101 2.83 -9.04 0.41
CA ALA A 101 1.86 -9.51 -0.57
C ALA A 101 2.30 -10.85 -1.18
N TYR A 102 3.58 -10.98 -1.53
CA TYR A 102 4.15 -12.23 -2.00
C TYR A 102 4.04 -13.34 -0.96
N GLY A 103 4.39 -13.07 0.31
CA GLY A 103 4.23 -14.02 1.40
C GLY A 103 2.79 -14.47 1.62
N LEU A 104 1.82 -13.55 1.55
CA LEU A 104 0.39 -13.87 1.63
C LEU A 104 -0.07 -14.75 0.47
N LEU A 105 0.43 -14.52 -0.75
CA LEU A 105 0.13 -15.37 -1.90
C LEU A 105 0.73 -16.77 -1.75
N LEU A 106 1.97 -16.88 -1.28
CA LEU A 106 2.60 -18.17 -1.00
C LEU A 106 1.87 -18.94 0.11
N TRP A 107 1.42 -18.25 1.16
CA TRP A 107 0.57 -18.83 2.19
C TRP A 107 -0.73 -19.33 1.57
N TYR A 108 -1.44 -18.46 0.85
CA TYR A 108 -2.72 -18.80 0.22
C TYR A 108 -2.61 -20.01 -0.71
N ALA A 109 -1.49 -20.13 -1.44
CA ALA A 109 -1.21 -21.26 -2.32
C ALA A 109 -0.68 -22.51 -1.59
N GLY A 110 -0.48 -22.48 -0.26
CA GLY A 110 0.00 -23.61 0.54
C GLY A 110 1.48 -23.94 0.33
N VAL A 111 2.24 -23.06 -0.33
CA VAL A 111 3.63 -23.31 -0.73
C VAL A 111 4.66 -22.55 0.12
N LEU A 112 4.22 -21.69 1.05
CA LEU A 112 5.12 -20.94 1.92
C LEU A 112 6.17 -21.81 2.64
N PRO A 113 5.85 -23.01 3.17
CA PRO A 113 6.84 -23.89 3.82
C PRO A 113 7.91 -24.44 2.86
N PHE A 114 7.66 -24.39 1.56
CA PHE A 114 8.54 -24.91 0.49
C PHE A 114 9.21 -23.79 -0.31
N ALA A 115 9.10 -22.54 0.15
CA ALA A 115 9.60 -21.39 -0.57
C ALA A 115 11.11 -21.23 -0.42
N ASP A 116 11.86 -21.65 -1.44
CA ASP A 116 13.29 -21.39 -1.52
C ASP A 116 13.56 -19.91 -1.85
N VAL A 117 14.21 -19.20 -0.94
CA VAL A 117 14.51 -17.76 -1.05
C VAL A 117 15.23 -17.40 -2.36
N PRO A 118 16.27 -18.13 -2.81
CA PRO A 118 16.95 -17.81 -4.07
C PRO A 118 16.04 -17.93 -5.30
N VAL A 119 15.11 -18.89 -5.29
CA VAL A 119 14.14 -19.13 -6.37
C VAL A 119 13.03 -18.08 -6.34
N ALA A 120 12.70 -17.55 -5.16
CA ALA A 120 11.70 -16.51 -4.97
C ALA A 120 12.17 -15.09 -5.37
N LEU A 121 13.48 -14.81 -5.34
CA LEU A 121 14.04 -13.47 -5.59
C LEU A 121 13.66 -12.87 -6.95
N PRO A 122 13.74 -13.58 -8.09
CA PRO A 122 13.33 -13.03 -9.39
C PRO A 122 11.83 -12.67 -9.43
N THR A 123 10.99 -13.53 -8.84
CA THR A 123 9.55 -13.32 -8.75
C THR A 123 9.21 -12.12 -7.87
N LEU A 124 9.92 -11.97 -6.75
CA LEU A 124 9.83 -10.82 -5.88
C LEU A 124 10.28 -9.54 -6.61
N GLY A 125 11.39 -9.58 -7.37
CA GLY A 125 11.85 -8.47 -8.21
C GLY A 125 10.78 -8.01 -9.22
N ARG A 126 10.08 -8.96 -9.86
CA ARG A 126 8.93 -8.66 -10.71
C ARG A 126 7.76 -8.06 -9.92
N ALA A 127 7.48 -8.57 -8.72
CA ALA A 127 6.46 -8.00 -7.85
C ALA A 127 6.75 -6.53 -7.51
N TYR A 128 8.00 -6.16 -7.28
CA TYR A 128 8.41 -4.76 -7.11
C TYR A 128 8.12 -3.90 -8.36
N LEU A 129 8.32 -4.43 -9.57
CA LEU A 129 7.96 -3.71 -10.81
C LEU A 129 6.45 -3.50 -10.92
N TYR A 130 5.65 -4.54 -10.67
CA TYR A 130 4.19 -4.47 -10.81
C TYR A 130 3.50 -3.67 -9.70
N LEU A 131 4.01 -3.74 -8.47
CA LEU A 131 3.40 -3.07 -7.31
C LEU A 131 4.01 -1.68 -7.05
N GLY A 132 5.26 -1.45 -7.47
CA GLY A 132 6.08 -0.31 -7.05
C GLY A 132 5.45 1.06 -7.31
N GLY A 133 4.90 1.30 -8.50
CA GLY A 133 4.26 2.59 -8.80
C GLY A 133 3.00 2.84 -7.97
N THR A 134 2.21 1.79 -7.71
CA THR A 134 1.04 1.89 -6.82
C THR A 134 1.48 2.14 -5.37
N CYS A 135 2.43 1.35 -4.86
CA CYS A 135 3.00 1.51 -3.52
C CYS A 135 3.55 2.91 -3.31
N PHE A 136 4.26 3.45 -4.31
CA PHE A 136 4.82 4.79 -4.25
C PHE A 136 3.72 5.84 -4.11
N GLY A 137 2.73 5.82 -4.99
CA GLY A 137 1.62 6.77 -4.98
C GLY A 137 0.81 6.72 -3.69
N VAL A 138 0.44 5.52 -3.25
CA VAL A 138 -0.29 5.30 -1.99
C VAL A 138 0.54 5.76 -0.80
N GLY A 139 1.80 5.33 -0.69
CA GLY A 139 2.69 5.71 0.41
C GLY A 139 2.98 7.22 0.46
N TRP A 140 3.07 7.87 -0.69
CA TRP A 140 3.21 9.32 -0.77
C TRP A 140 1.97 10.05 -0.19
N LEU A 141 0.77 9.61 -0.56
CA LEU A 141 -0.50 10.15 -0.04
C LEU A 141 -0.62 9.92 1.48
N MET A 142 -0.19 8.77 1.95
CA MET A 142 -0.16 8.44 3.37
C MET A 142 0.84 9.24 4.19
N GLY A 143 1.96 9.62 3.60
CA GLY A 143 2.92 10.50 4.25
C GLY A 143 2.46 11.97 4.30
N ALA A 144 1.38 12.33 3.60
CA ALA A 144 0.86 13.69 3.64
C ALA A 144 0.26 14.01 5.03
N PRO A 145 0.59 15.17 5.62
CA PRO A 145 0.04 15.55 6.91
C PRO A 145 -1.48 15.69 6.83
N LEU A 146 -2.19 15.09 7.79
CA LEU A 146 -3.63 15.30 7.94
C LEU A 146 -3.81 16.73 8.48
N LYS A 147 -4.32 17.65 7.66
CA LYS A 147 -4.86 18.90 8.19
C LYS A 147 -6.08 18.52 9.02
N THR A 148 -5.97 18.62 10.33
CA THR A 148 -7.13 18.52 11.22
C THR A 148 -8.10 19.63 10.79
N PRO A 149 -9.36 19.32 10.46
CA PRO A 149 -10.36 20.34 10.21
C PRO A 149 -10.40 21.27 11.43
N SER A 150 -10.45 22.58 11.18
CA SER A 150 -10.43 23.66 12.18
C SER A 150 -11.56 23.63 13.23
N LEU A 151 -12.40 22.60 13.23
CA LEU A 151 -13.51 22.40 14.16
C LEU A 151 -13.09 22.20 15.64
N VAL A 152 -11.81 21.93 15.92
CA VAL A 152 -11.31 21.72 17.29
C VAL A 152 -10.72 23.01 17.91
N ARG A 153 -10.66 24.12 17.18
CA ARG A 153 -10.09 25.38 17.70
C ARG A 153 -11.15 26.39 18.19
N ARG A 154 -12.42 25.97 18.28
CA ARG A 154 -13.54 26.77 18.80
C ARG A 154 -14.44 25.94 19.72
N VAL A 155 -13.90 25.39 20.80
CA VAL A 155 -14.65 25.09 22.04
C VAL A 155 -13.71 25.32 23.19
#